data_AF-A0A0C2VSX7-F1
#
_entry.id   AF-A0A0C2VSX7-F1
#
_cell.length_a   1.000
_cell.length_b   1.000
_cell.length_c   1.000
_cell.angle_alpha   90.00
_cell.angle_beta   90.00
_cell.angle_gamma   90.00
#
_symmetry.space_group_name_H-M   'P 1'
#
loop_
_entity.id
_entity.type
_entity.pdbx_description
1 polymer ?
#
loop_
_entity_poly.entity_id
_entity_poly.type
_entity_poly.pdbx_seq_one_letter_code
_entity_poly.pdbx_strand_id
1 'polypeptide(L)'
;MLTPKDRSLIFFLAEHTNQLFDREQLIEHVWGLDYDGSDRAVDLAIKRIRQAPVNWPSSEGEIKTMRGLGTSSMSIIHRRRISIRAYWTSRYLITLVIGLVIIGLFAA
;
A
#
# COMPACT_ATOMS: atom_id res chain seq x y z
N MET A 1 -1.02 -8.12 14.66
CA MET A 1 -2.02 -7.03 14.78
C MET A 1 -1.60 -5.89 13.86
N LEU A 2 -2.55 -5.28 13.14
CA LEU A 2 -2.30 -4.11 12.29
C LEU A 2 -2.55 -2.82 13.08
N THR A 3 -1.66 -1.85 12.93
CA THR A 3 -1.82 -0.50 13.49
C THR A 3 -2.79 0.34 12.64
N PRO A 4 -3.29 1.48 13.14
CA PRO A 4 -4.06 2.42 12.33
C PRO A 4 -3.35 2.84 11.04
N LYS A 5 -2.04 3.16 11.11
CA LYS A 5 -1.25 3.53 9.93
C LYS A 5 -1.08 2.39 8.93
N ASP A 6 -0.99 1.14 9.39
CA ASP A 6 -0.95 -0.01 8.48
C ASP A 6 -2.26 -0.12 7.68
N ARG A 7 -3.41 0.09 8.34
CA ARG A 7 -4.72 0.11 7.66
C ARG A 7 -4.81 1.29 6.68
N SER A 8 -4.41 2.49 7.10
CA SER A 8 -4.38 3.67 6.22
C SER A 8 -3.51 3.43 4.97
N LEU A 9 -2.36 2.76 5.13
CA LEU A 9 -1.50 2.40 4.01
C LEU A 9 -2.18 1.40 3.06
N ILE A 10 -2.91 0.41 3.59
CA ILE A 10 -3.70 -0.52 2.76
C ILE A 10 -4.76 0.25 1.97
N PHE A 11 -5.52 1.13 2.61
CA PHE A 11 -6.56 1.93 1.95
C PHE A 11 -5.98 2.81 0.86
N PHE A 12 -4.91 3.56 1.16
CA PHE A 12 -4.23 4.39 0.20
C PHE A 12 -3.78 3.60 -1.03
N LEU A 13 -3.13 2.45 -0.83
CA LEU A 13 -2.69 1.60 -1.94
C LEU A 13 -3.89 1.04 -2.72
N ALA A 14 -4.96 0.63 -2.05
CA ALA A 14 -6.17 0.08 -2.68
C ALA A 14 -6.94 1.11 -3.52
N GLU A 15 -6.88 2.39 -3.19
CA GLU A 15 -7.39 3.48 -4.02
C GLU A 15 -6.50 3.74 -5.25
N HIS A 16 -5.19 3.48 -5.11
CA HIS A 16 -4.17 3.76 -6.12
C HIS A 16 -3.58 2.47 -6.74
N THR A 17 -4.45 1.53 -7.10
CA THR A 17 -4.04 0.24 -7.68
C THR A 17 -3.16 0.40 -8.92
N ASN A 18 -2.14 -0.46 -9.06
CA ASN A 18 -1.16 -0.44 -10.15
C ASN A 18 -0.29 0.83 -10.26
N GLN A 19 -0.38 1.76 -9.30
CA GLN A 19 0.54 2.89 -9.19
C GLN A 19 1.74 2.53 -8.34
N LEU A 20 2.89 3.13 -8.65
CA LEU A 20 4.15 2.88 -7.95
C LEU A 20 4.49 4.09 -7.08
N PHE A 21 4.63 3.85 -5.79
CA PHE A 21 5.08 4.87 -4.84
C PHE A 21 6.45 4.52 -4.29
N ASP A 22 7.31 5.52 -4.14
CA ASP A 22 8.48 5.41 -3.26
C ASP A 22 8.09 5.68 -1.79
N ARG A 23 9.07 5.58 -0.89
CA ARG A 23 8.80 5.71 0.55
C ARG A 23 8.44 7.13 0.94
N GLU A 24 9.08 8.12 0.34
CA GLU A 24 8.87 9.55 0.64
C GLU A 24 7.42 9.92 0.27
N GLN A 25 6.96 9.49 -0.90
CA GLN A 25 5.57 9.63 -1.33
C GLN A 25 4.59 8.96 -0.36
N LEU A 26 4.89 7.73 0.10
CA LEU A 26 4.02 7.04 1.06
C LEU A 26 4.00 7.70 2.43
N ILE A 27 5.12 8.26 2.88
CA ILE A 27 5.17 9.08 4.10
C ILE A 27 4.27 10.29 3.96
N GLU A 28 4.42 11.06 2.89
CA GLU A 28 3.62 12.27 2.65
C GLU A 28 2.12 11.97 2.65
N HIS A 29 1.68 10.94 1.92
CA HIS A 29 0.26 10.64 1.75
C HIS A 29 -0.38 9.93 2.96
N VAL A 30 0.39 9.11 3.70
CA VAL A 30 -0.18 8.25 4.76
C VAL A 30 0.21 8.72 6.16
N TRP A 31 1.42 9.23 6.34
CA TRP A 31 1.89 9.76 7.63
C TRP A 31 1.61 11.25 7.78
N GLY A 32 1.80 12.03 6.71
CA GLY A 32 1.62 13.48 6.67
C GLY A 32 2.92 14.20 6.30
N LEU A 33 2.80 15.41 5.77
CA LEU A 33 3.94 16.29 5.43
C LEU A 33 4.76 16.71 6.66
N ASP A 34 4.12 16.74 7.82
CA ASP A 34 4.67 17.11 9.12
C ASP A 34 5.28 15.92 9.88
N TYR A 35 5.33 14.73 9.27
CA TYR A 35 5.93 13.56 9.88
C TYR A 35 7.45 13.74 10.01
N ASP A 36 7.93 13.81 11.25
CA ASP A 36 9.34 13.97 11.62
C ASP A 36 10.11 12.63 11.77
N GLY A 37 9.41 11.51 11.57
CA GLY A 37 9.99 10.18 11.70
C GLY A 37 10.66 9.66 10.43
N SER A 38 11.24 8.47 10.54
CA SER A 38 11.98 7.83 9.44
C SER A 38 11.06 7.15 8.42
N ASP A 39 11.46 7.18 7.15
CA ASP A 39 10.89 6.41 6.03
C ASP A 39 10.78 4.89 6.30
N ARG A 40 11.55 4.38 7.27
CA ARG A 40 11.45 3.01 7.80
C ARG A 40 10.07 2.68 8.37
N ALA A 41 9.27 3.67 8.74
CA ALA A 41 7.88 3.47 9.12
C ALA A 41 7.08 2.77 8.02
N VAL A 42 7.34 3.10 6.74
CA VAL A 42 6.73 2.46 5.57
C VAL A 42 7.16 1.00 5.48
N ASP A 43 8.47 0.72 5.60
CA ASP A 43 8.99 -0.64 5.53
C ASP A 43 8.39 -1.54 6.63
N LEU A 44 8.28 -1.02 7.86
CA LEU A 44 7.67 -1.73 8.99
C LEU A 44 6.17 -1.96 8.78
N ALA A 45 5.45 -0.97 8.25
CA ALA A 45 4.04 -1.12 7.91
C ALA A 45 3.83 -2.20 6.86
N ILE A 46 4.57 -2.16 5.75
CA ILE A 46 4.51 -3.19 4.69
C ILE A 46 4.85 -4.58 5.22
N LYS A 47 5.84 -4.68 6.11
CA LYS A 47 6.17 -5.95 6.77
C LYS A 47 4.97 -6.47 7.58
N ARG A 48 4.36 -5.63 8.42
CA ARG A 48 3.19 -6.02 9.23
C ARG A 48 1.99 -6.39 8.35
N ILE A 49 1.73 -5.63 7.28
CA ILE A 49 0.64 -5.91 6.34
C ILE A 49 0.83 -7.29 5.68
N ARG A 50 2.04 -7.59 5.19
CA ARG A 50 2.35 -8.87 4.55
C ARG A 50 2.29 -10.07 5.51
N GLN A 51 2.62 -9.84 6.78
CA GLN A 51 2.61 -10.87 7.82
C GLN A 51 1.24 -11.00 8.48
N ALA A 52 0.34 -10.04 8.27
CA ALA A 52 -0.99 -10.13 8.84
C ALA A 52 -1.72 -11.31 8.18
N PRO A 53 -2.38 -12.18 8.98
CA PRO A 53 -3.26 -13.22 8.47
C PRO A 53 -4.55 -12.57 7.97
N VAL A 54 -4.43 -11.72 6.95
CA VAL A 54 -5.57 -11.28 6.16
C VAL A 54 -5.79 -12.43 5.19
N ASN A 55 -6.94 -13.10 5.28
CA ASN A 55 -7.39 -14.08 4.30
C ASN A 55 -7.75 -13.36 3.00
N TRP A 56 -6.78 -12.66 2.41
CA TRP A 56 -6.92 -11.96 1.15
C TRP A 56 -6.88 -13.03 0.05
N PRO A 57 -7.96 -13.23 -0.70
CA PRO A 57 -7.96 -14.22 -1.77
C PRO A 57 -6.91 -13.81 -2.80
N SER A 58 -6.05 -14.75 -3.22
CA SER A 58 -5.02 -14.48 -4.23
C SER A 58 -5.61 -13.96 -5.56
N SER A 59 -6.90 -14.18 -5.79
CA SER A 59 -7.69 -13.67 -6.91
C SER A 59 -8.04 -12.18 -6.82
N GLU A 60 -7.91 -11.54 -5.66
CA GLU A 60 -8.35 -10.15 -5.43
C GLU A 60 -7.19 -9.14 -5.51
N GLY A 61 -5.95 -9.57 -5.29
CA GLY A 61 -4.78 -8.68 -5.35
C GLY A 61 -3.56 -9.16 -4.56
N GLU A 62 -2.45 -8.42 -4.67
CA GLU A 62 -1.21 -8.69 -3.95
C GLU A 62 -0.36 -7.41 -3.80
N ILE A 63 0.26 -7.21 -2.64
CA ILE A 63 1.21 -6.10 -2.42
C ILE A 63 2.61 -6.51 -2.90
N LYS A 64 3.05 -5.94 -4.03
CA LYS A 64 4.35 -6.22 -4.63
C LYS A 64 5.34 -5.10 -4.34
N THR A 65 6.56 -5.50 -3.97
CA THR A 65 7.72 -4.59 -4.00
C THR A 65 8.43 -4.82 -5.32
N MET A 66 8.41 -3.83 -6.20
CA MET A 66 9.11 -3.91 -7.47
C MET A 66 10.59 -3.59 -7.24
N ARG A 67 11.45 -4.58 -7.54
CA ARG A 67 12.90 -4.39 -7.62
C ARG A 67 13.23 -4.08 -9.07
N GLY A 68 13.71 -2.86 -9.36
CA GLY A 68 14.18 -2.53 -10.69
C GLY A 68 15.47 -3.29 -11.00
N LEU A 69 15.38 -4.29 -11.87
CA LEU A 69 16.53 -4.81 -12.62
C LEU A 69 16.65 -3.97 -13.89
N GLY A 70 17.68 -3.13 -14.04
CA GLY A 70 18.02 -2.52 -15.34
C GLY A 70 18.61 -1.10 -15.35
N THR A 71 19.94 -1.05 -15.48
CA THR A 71 20.77 -0.15 -16.31
C THR A 71 20.12 1.05 -17.00
N SER A 72 20.14 2.21 -16.34
CA SER A 72 20.56 3.50 -16.93
C SER A 72 20.65 4.53 -15.81
N SER A 73 21.70 5.35 -15.93
CA SER A 73 22.23 6.27 -14.93
C SER A 73 21.19 7.28 -14.45
N MET A 74 20.74 7.13 -13.20
CA MET A 74 20.46 8.23 -12.26
C MET A 74 20.18 7.59 -10.89
N SER A 75 21.03 7.90 -9.91
CA SER A 75 20.89 7.64 -8.47
C SER A 75 20.55 6.20 -8.02
N ILE A 76 21.58 5.52 -7.48
CA ILE A 76 21.51 4.15 -6.93
C ILE A 76 20.88 4.12 -5.51
N ILE A 77 20.27 5.20 -5.01
CA ILE A 77 19.93 5.33 -3.58
C ILE A 77 18.44 5.01 -3.26
N HIS A 78 17.51 4.98 -4.23
CA HIS A 78 16.05 4.98 -3.94
C HIS A 78 15.23 3.71 -4.30
N ARG A 79 15.83 2.57 -4.70
CA ARG A 79 15.09 1.53 -5.46
C ARG A 79 14.35 0.45 -4.63
N ARG A 80 13.28 0.81 -3.93
CA ARG A 80 12.17 -0.14 -3.63
C ARG A 80 10.84 0.59 -3.77
N ARG A 81 10.21 0.48 -4.94
CA ARG A 81 8.85 1.00 -5.15
C ARG A 81 7.81 -0.02 -4.73
N ILE A 82 6.73 0.46 -4.13
CA ILE A 82 5.63 -0.36 -3.61
C ILE A 82 4.39 -0.08 -4.44
N SER A 83 3.69 -1.15 -4.79
CA SER A 83 2.39 -1.08 -5.45
C SER A 83 1.53 -2.23 -4.95
N ILE A 84 0.22 -2.00 -4.85
CA ILE A 84 -0.75 -3.08 -4.80
C ILE A 84 -1.21 -3.37 -6.22
N ARG A 85 -1.06 -4.63 -6.63
CA ARG A 85 -1.67 -5.12 -7.86
C ARG A 85 -3.04 -5.66 -7.49
N ALA A 86 -4.08 -5.01 -7.96
CA ALA A 86 -5.44 -5.52 -7.89
C ALA A 86 -5.72 -6.36 -9.16
N TYR A 87 -6.31 -7.55 -9.01
CA TYR A 87 -6.68 -8.41 -10.14
C TYR A 87 -8.18 -8.30 -10.52
N TRP A 88 -8.93 -7.42 -9.86
CA TRP A 88 -10.35 -7.19 -10.13
C TRP A 88 -10.59 -6.82 -11.61
N THR A 89 -11.43 -7.61 -12.30
CA THR A 89 -11.73 -7.45 -13.73
C THR A 89 -12.65 -6.27 -14.05
N SER A 90 -13.19 -5.57 -13.04
CA SER A 90 -14.07 -4.41 -13.22
C SER A 90 -13.83 -3.32 -12.18
N ARG A 91 -13.57 -2.10 -12.66
CA ARG A 91 -13.29 -0.88 -11.87
C ARG A 91 -14.44 -0.49 -10.92
N TYR A 92 -15.67 -0.93 -11.21
CA TYR A 92 -16.84 -0.69 -10.38
C TYR A 92 -16.87 -1.53 -9.09
N LEU A 93 -16.28 -2.74 -9.11
CA LEU A 93 -16.25 -3.61 -7.94
C LEU A 93 -15.29 -3.09 -6.86
N ILE A 94 -14.18 -2.46 -7.26
CA ILE A 94 -13.21 -1.87 -6.32
C ILE A 94 -13.85 -0.78 -5.46
N THR A 95 -14.60 0.13 -6.08
CA THR A 95 -15.28 1.23 -5.36
C THR A 95 -16.34 0.69 -4.40
N LEU A 96 -17.08 -0.34 -4.82
CA LEU A 96 -18.14 -0.97 -4.01
C LEU A 96 -17.57 -1.75 -2.81
N VAL A 97 -16.50 -2.51 -3.02
CA VAL A 97 -15.85 -3.30 -1.95
C VAL A 97 -15.14 -2.39 -0.95
N ILE A 98 -14.41 -1.38 -1.41
CA ILE A 98 -13.78 -0.38 -0.52
C ILE A 98 -14.87 0.36 0.27
N GLY A 99 -15.95 0.78 -0.39
CA GLY A 99 -17.10 1.40 0.26
C GLY A 99 -17.74 0.52 1.34
N LEU A 100 -17.94 -0.77 1.07
CA LEU A 100 -18.49 -1.73 2.03
C LEU A 100 -17.56 -1.98 3.24
N VAL A 101 -16.24 -2.06 3.01
CA VAL A 101 -15.25 -2.18 4.10
C VAL A 101 -15.22 -0.94 4.97
N ILE A 102 -15.31 0.26 4.38
CA ILE A 102 -15.37 1.53 5.12
C ILE A 102 -16.65 1.58 5.97
N ILE A 103 -17.82 1.27 5.39
CA ILE A 103 -19.10 1.27 6.11
C ILE A 103 -19.08 0.26 7.26
N GLY A 104 -18.52 -0.93 7.05
CA GLY A 104 -18.40 -1.96 8.10
C GLY A 104 -17.45 -1.59 9.25
N LEU A 105 -16.44 -0.73 9.01
CA LEU A 105 -15.48 -0.29 10.03
C LEU A 105 -16.00 0.87 10.90
N PHE A 106 -16.94 1.67 10.38
CA PHE A 106 -17.61 2.76 11.13
C PHE A 106 -18.86 2.27 11.88
N ALA A 107 -19.37 1.08 11.56
CA ALA A 107 -20.54 0.49 12.19
C ALA A 107 -20.22 -0.41 13.40
N ALA A 108 -18.96 -0.47 13.85
CA ALA A 108 -18.48 -1.31 14.95
C ALA A 108 -17.77 -0.51 16.04
#